data_AF-A0A6L4ZIY3-F1
#
_entry.id   AF-A0A6L4ZIY3-F1
#
_cell.length_a   1.000
_cell.length_b   1.000
_cell.length_c   1.000
_cell.angle_alpha   90.00
_cell.angle_beta   90.00
_cell.angle_gamma   90.00
#
_symmetry.space_group_name_H-M   'P 1'
#
loop_
_entity.id
_entity.type
_entity.pdbx_description
1 polymer ?
#
loop_
_entity_poly.entity_id
_entity_poly.type
_entity_poly.pdbx_seq_one_letter_code
_entity_poly.pdbx_strand_id
1 'polypeptide(L)' 'MEDESSLWHVRCPKCGTSKSYAELGGIRIGAVSKEKRLFGWCKTCQWFRFAIVEKIVLPKQENHK' A
#
# COMPACT_ATOMS: atom_id res chain seq x y z
N MET A 1 14.52 -19.34 -1.20
CA MET A 1 13.22 -18.90 -0.66
C MET A 1 12.95 -17.55 -1.27
N GLU A 2 12.26 -17.56 -2.41
CA GLU A 2 12.02 -16.36 -3.20
C GLU A 2 11.11 -15.42 -2.46
N ASP A 3 11.62 -14.20 -2.32
CA ASP A 3 11.06 -13.07 -1.62
C ASP A 3 9.73 -12.67 -2.27
N GLU A 4 8.62 -13.27 -1.79
CA GLU A 4 7.29 -12.76 -2.06
C GLU A 4 7.18 -11.41 -1.33
N SER A 5 7.78 -10.38 -1.94
CA SER A 5 7.82 -9.00 -1.48
C SER A 5 6.40 -8.43 -1.53
N SER A 6 5.64 -8.84 -0.52
CA SER A 6 4.31 -8.40 -0.20
C SER A 6 4.38 -6.95 0.25
N LEU A 7 4.25 -6.01 -0.69
CA LEU A 7 4.38 -4.59 -0.39
C LEU A 7 3.02 -3.99 -0.04
N TRP A 8 2.94 -3.49 1.19
CA TRP A 8 1.80 -2.70 1.65
C TRP A 8 1.79 -1.36 0.94
N HIS A 9 0.62 -0.99 0.42
CA HIS A 9 0.38 0.29 -0.21
C HIS A 9 -0.78 1.01 0.48
N VAL A 10 -0.75 2.33 0.40
CA VAL A 10 -1.79 3.23 0.90
C VAL A 10 -2.37 3.98 -0.27
N ARG A 11 -3.66 3.78 -0.54
CA ARG A 11 -4.39 4.43 -1.63
C ARG A 11 -5.40 5.44 -1.09
N CYS A 12 -5.40 6.63 -1.65
CA CYS A 12 -6.47 7.60 -1.42
C CYS A 12 -7.74 7.14 -2.18
N PRO A 13 -8.88 6.91 -1.51
CA PRO A 13 -10.10 6.46 -2.19
C PRO A 13 -10.73 7.54 -3.10
N LYS A 14 -10.34 8.81 -2.94
CA LYS A 14 -10.90 9.93 -3.73
C LYS A 14 -10.15 10.19 -5.03
N CYS A 15 -8.83 10.37 -4.95
CA CYS A 15 -8.01 10.67 -6.14
C CYS A 15 -7.28 9.45 -6.71
N GLY A 16 -7.38 8.29 -6.06
CA GLY A 16 -6.71 7.06 -6.50
C GLY A 16 -5.19 7.03 -6.27
N THR A 17 -4.57 8.14 -5.81
CA THR A 17 -3.13 8.18 -5.55
C THR A 17 -2.73 7.10 -4.54
N SER A 18 -1.83 6.21 -4.93
CA SER A 18 -1.24 5.18 -4.09
C SER A 18 0.22 5.50 -3.77
N LYS A 19 0.68 5.10 -2.59
CA LYS A 19 2.07 5.15 -2.17
C LYS A 19 2.44 3.92 -1.37
N SER A 20 3.72 3.56 -1.37
CA SER A 20 4.21 2.46 -0.53
C SER A 20 4.03 2.82 0.94
N TYR A 21 3.56 1.89 1.76
CA TYR A 21 3.43 2.08 3.21
C TYR A 21 4.78 2.40 3.86
N ALA A 22 5.86 1.80 3.34
CA ALA A 22 7.24 2.07 3.75
C ALA A 22 7.69 3.52 3.48
N GLU A 23 7.29 4.12 2.35
CA GLU A 23 7.61 5.53 2.05
C GLU A 23 6.90 6.52 2.98
N LEU A 24 5.81 6.08 3.63
CA LEU A 24 5.11 6.85 4.66
C LEU A 24 5.74 6.64 6.05
N GLY A 25 6.88 5.96 6.15
CA GLY A 25 7.54 5.60 7.42
C GLY A 25 6.84 4.48 8.18
N GLY A 26 5.89 3.78 7.55
CA GLY A 26 5.16 2.70 8.16
C GLY A 26 5.82 1.34 7.90
N ILE A 27 5.98 0.53 8.94
CA ILE A 27 6.41 -0.86 8.83
C ILE A 27 5.25 -1.75 9.29
N ARG A 28 4.89 -2.75 8.48
CA ARG A 28 3.86 -3.75 8.81
C ARG A 28 4.42 -5.16 8.68
N ILE A 29 4.66 -5.79 9.83
CA ILE A 29 5.12 -7.17 9.93
C ILE A 29 3.95 -8.03 10.40
N GLY A 30 3.66 -9.13 9.72
CA GLY A 30 2.68 -10.14 10.18
C GLY A 30 1.20 -9.72 10.17
N ALA A 31 0.82 -8.62 9.50
CA ALA A 31 -0.57 -8.17 9.48
C ALA A 31 -1.44 -9.05 8.57
N VAL A 32 -2.36 -9.83 9.18
CA VAL A 32 -3.30 -10.74 8.49
C VAL A 32 -4.57 -10.00 8.00
N SER A 33 -4.81 -8.77 8.49
CA SER A 33 -6.02 -8.01 8.20
C SER A 33 -5.97 -7.37 6.81
N LYS A 34 -6.94 -7.70 5.94
CA LYS A 34 -7.01 -7.26 4.53
C LYS A 34 -7.43 -5.80 4.34
N GLU A 35 -8.11 -5.19 5.31
CA GLU A 35 -8.68 -3.84 5.14
C GLU A 35 -8.47 -2.99 6.38
N LYS A 36 -7.33 -2.29 6.46
CA LYS A 36 -7.17 -1.21 7.44
C LYS A 36 -7.24 0.13 6.71
N ARG A 37 -7.88 1.11 7.35
CA ARG A 37 -7.84 2.50 6.89
C ARG A 37 -6.83 3.28 7.72
N LEU A 38 -6.03 4.11 7.06
CA LEU A 38 -5.07 5.00 7.69
C LEU A 38 -5.58 6.44 7.55
N PHE A 39 -5.70 7.17 8.66
CA PHE A 39 -5.94 8.61 8.56
C PHE A 39 -4.64 9.31 8.15
N GLY A 40 -4.68 10.06 7.06
CA GLY A 40 -3.49 10.73 6.53
C GLY A 40 -3.84 11.93 5.66
N TRP A 41 -2.86 12.80 5.47
CA TRP A 41 -2.99 13.92 4.55
C TRP A 41 -2.71 13.48 3.11
N CYS A 42 -3.65 13.72 2.21
CA CYS A 42 -3.45 13.47 0.79
C CYS A 42 -2.85 14.72 0.12
N LYS A 43 -1.64 14.62 -0.45
CA LYS A 43 -1.01 15.75 -1.17
C LYS A 43 -1.79 16.17 -2.42
N THR A 44 -2.42 15.23 -3.13
CA THR A 44 -3.21 15.50 -4.33
C THR A 44 -4.55 16.17 -4.01
N CYS A 45 -5.23 15.75 -2.94
CA CYS A 45 -6.50 16.36 -2.52
C CYS A 45 -6.32 17.55 -1.58
N GLN A 46 -5.10 17.79 -1.09
CA GLN A 46 -4.75 18.80 -0.08
C GLN A 46 -5.71 18.78 1.12
N TRP A 47 -6.05 17.58 1.61
CA TRP A 47 -6.99 17.40 2.72
C TRP A 47 -6.74 16.09 3.48
N PHE A 48 -7.14 16.05 4.75
CA PHE A 48 -7.08 14.84 5.58
C PHE A 48 -8.14 13.82 5.17
N ARG A 49 -7.75 12.56 4.97
CA ARG A 49 -8.66 11.47 4.56
C ARG A 49 -8.25 10.14 5.17
N PHE A 50 -9.22 9.25 5.26
CA PHE A 50 -9.00 7.83 5.54
C PHE A 50 -8.58 7.14 4.24
N ALA A 51 -7.28 6.94 4.07
CA ALA A 51 -6.70 6.18 2.98
C ALA A 51 -6.86 4.67 3.23
N ILE A 52 -6.99 3.90 2.16
CA ILE A 52 -7.14 2.45 2.19
C ILE A 52 -5.75 1.83 2.19
N VAL A 53 -5.47 0.97 3.16
CA VAL A 53 -4.21 0.20 3.19
C VAL A 53 -4.48 -1.17 2.59
N GLU A 54 -3.83 -1.46 1.47
CA GLU A 54 -3.99 -2.68 0.70
C GLU A 54 -2.64 -3.39 0.50
N LYS A 55 -2.68 -4.72 0.47
CA LYS A 55 -1.50 -5.56 0.23
C LYS A 55 -1.43 -5.80 -1.27
N ILE A 56 -0.44 -5.23 -1.95
CA ILE A 56 -0.20 -5.53 -3.36
C ILE A 56 0.76 -6.70 -3.41
N VAL A 57 0.26 -7.84 -3.89
CA VAL A 57 1.11 -8.96 -4.29
C VAL A 57 1.54 -8.65 -5.72
N LEU A 58 2.77 -8.21 -5.91
CA LEU A 58 3.29 -8.00 -7.25
C LEU A 58 3.37 -9.37 -7.94
N PRO A 59 2.84 -9.51 -9.18
CA PRO A 59 2.96 -10.76 -9.90
C PRO A 59 4.45 -11.07 -10.10
N LYS A 60 4.84 -12.30 -9.78
CA LYS A 60 6.18 -12.82 -10.09
C LYS A 60 6.40 -12.66 -11.59
N GLN A 61 7.39 -11.85 -11.97
CA GLN A 61 7.77 -11.68 -13.37
C GLN A 61 8.33 -13.03 -13.87
N GLU A 62 7.46 -13.86 -14.45
CA GLU A 62 7.87 -15.03 -15.23
C GLU A 62 8.57 -14.53 -16.49
N ASN A 63 9.91 -14.45 -16.43
CA ASN A 63 10.74 -14.32 -17.61
C ASN A 63 10.55 -15.60 -18.44
N HIS A 64 9.72 -15.52 -19.46
CA HIS A 64 9.62 -16.56 -20.47
C HIS A 64 10.86 -16.45 -21.38
N LYS A 65 11.71 -17.48 -21.30
CA LYS A 65 12.93 -17.67 -22.07
C LYS A 65 12.62 -17.95 -23.54
#